data_AF-A0A7Y4NWG1-F1
#
_entry.id   AF-A0A7Y4NWG1-F1
#
_cell.length_a   1.000
_cell.length_b   1.000
_cell.length_c   1.000
_cell.angle_alpha   90.00
_cell.angle_beta   90.00
_cell.angle_gamma   90.00
#
_symmetry.space_group_name_H-M   'P 1'
#
loop_
_entity.id
_entity.type
_entity.pdbx_description
1 polymer ?
#
loop_
_entity_poly.entity_id
_entity_poly.type
_entity_poly.pdbx_seq_one_letter_code
_entity_poly.pdbx_strand_id
1 'polypeptide(L)'
;MSAPSSTKPWKESFEVYFRWSTQGPQTVEIDLGASPHAPMASHPVLWRLTLPLKNPMSNGLRDSDEADPVFDVGVARTRDPGWTEYLRTLFPSALQYQSRMNRQRVALLRTEGDLLEVARRVEHRAHFPWEHQAKDAEARLRDLGFEGLQCQLLAVPGLMCRLDFHRVDTVDEARVDAVSEEILDIVEAHGGTYDGWGCLLLTEHP
;
A
#
# COMPACT_ATOMS: atom_id res chain seq x y z
N MET A 1 -22.79 -31.38 10.75
CA MET A 1 -22.47 -30.05 10.18
C MET A 1 -21.04 -30.15 9.67
N SER A 2 -20.84 -30.11 8.36
CA SER A 2 -19.50 -30.16 7.77
C SER A 2 -18.72 -28.92 8.17
N ALA A 3 -17.44 -29.08 8.53
CA ALA A 3 -16.54 -27.95 8.71
C ALA A 3 -16.61 -27.07 7.45
N PRO A 4 -16.71 -25.73 7.57
CA PRO A 4 -16.61 -24.87 6.40
C PRO A 4 -15.28 -25.15 5.72
N SER A 5 -15.34 -25.51 4.44
CA SER A 5 -14.16 -25.72 3.59
C SER A 5 -13.21 -24.53 3.76
N SER A 6 -12.06 -24.76 4.38
CA SER A 6 -11.07 -23.74 4.77
C SER A 6 -10.17 -23.28 3.63
N THR A 7 -10.56 -23.56 2.38
CA THR A 7 -9.75 -23.24 1.22
C THR A 7 -9.84 -21.73 0.96
N LYS A 8 -8.79 -21.00 1.33
CA LYS A 8 -8.65 -19.58 1.00
C LYS A 8 -8.64 -19.44 -0.54
N PRO A 9 -9.46 -18.55 -1.13
CA PRO A 9 -9.51 -18.37 -2.59
C PRO A 9 -8.40 -17.48 -3.15
N TRP A 10 -7.41 -17.10 -2.33
CA TRP A 10 -6.28 -16.27 -2.74
C TRP A 10 -4.95 -16.92 -2.39
N LYS A 11 -3.90 -16.48 -3.07
CA LYS A 11 -2.52 -16.80 -2.73
C LYS A 11 -2.05 -15.84 -1.63
N GLU A 12 -1.54 -16.40 -0.54
CA GLU A 12 -1.01 -15.62 0.58
C GLU A 12 0.16 -14.74 0.15
N SER A 13 0.19 -13.52 0.67
CA SER A 13 1.24 -12.54 0.47
C SER A 13 1.44 -11.77 1.78
N PHE A 14 1.97 -12.46 2.78
CA PHE A 14 2.24 -11.89 4.11
C PHE A 14 3.35 -10.86 4.07
N GLU A 15 3.10 -9.74 4.76
CA GLU A 15 4.04 -8.63 4.86
C GLU A 15 4.06 -8.05 6.25
N VAL A 16 5.25 -7.65 6.68
CA VAL A 16 5.48 -7.02 7.98
C VAL A 16 5.76 -5.54 7.79
N TYR A 17 5.04 -4.69 8.53
CA TYR A 17 5.31 -3.26 8.54
C TYR A 17 5.12 -2.66 9.94
N PHE A 18 5.71 -1.49 10.14
CA PHE A 18 5.63 -0.75 11.39
C PHE A 18 4.62 0.40 11.27
N ARG A 19 3.86 0.64 12.34
CA ARG A 19 2.92 1.75 12.42
C ARG A 19 2.86 2.34 13.83
N TRP A 20 2.33 3.55 13.91
CA TRP A 20 1.90 4.15 15.17
C TRP A 20 0.38 4.03 15.32
N SER A 21 -0.06 3.80 16.55
CA SER A 21 -1.47 3.80 16.95
C SER A 21 -1.65 4.60 18.24
N THR A 22 -2.89 4.82 18.67
CA THR A 22 -3.18 5.42 19.98
C THR A 22 -2.68 4.57 21.15
N GLN A 23 -2.39 3.29 20.93
CA GLN A 23 -1.84 2.36 21.91
C GLN A 23 -0.31 2.29 21.87
N GLY A 24 0.35 3.12 21.04
CA GLY A 24 1.80 3.13 20.84
C GLY A 24 2.24 2.46 19.54
N PRO A 25 3.55 2.19 19.40
CA PRO A 25 4.13 1.59 18.20
C PRO A 25 3.70 0.13 18.05
N GLN A 26 3.46 -0.29 16.81
CA GLN A 26 3.04 -1.65 16.48
C GLN A 26 3.79 -2.17 15.26
N THR A 27 4.20 -3.44 15.34
CA THR A 27 4.60 -4.22 14.16
C THR A 27 3.40 -5.06 13.74
N VAL A 28 2.97 -4.90 12.49
CA VAL A 28 1.82 -5.61 11.90
C VAL A 28 2.33 -6.56 10.85
N GLU A 29 1.99 -7.83 10.96
CA GLU A 29 2.10 -8.81 9.89
C GLU A 29 0.70 -9.03 9.29
N ILE A 30 0.53 -8.78 7.99
CA ILE A 30 -0.76 -8.85 7.31
C ILE A 30 -0.63 -9.55 5.96
N ASP A 31 -1.60 -10.40 5.63
CA ASP A 31 -1.72 -11.02 4.32
C ASP A 31 -2.37 -10.05 3.33
N LEU A 32 -1.57 -9.43 2.47
CA LEU A 32 -2.07 -8.49 1.45
C LEU A 32 -2.84 -9.18 0.32
N GLY A 33 -2.62 -10.49 0.11
CA GLY A 33 -3.27 -11.27 -0.94
C GLY A 33 -4.80 -11.38 -0.77
N ALA A 34 -5.29 -11.16 0.46
CA ALA A 34 -6.73 -11.18 0.74
C ALA A 34 -7.47 -9.93 0.23
N SER A 35 -6.76 -8.81 0.04
CA SER A 35 -7.39 -7.51 -0.27
C SER A 35 -8.27 -7.47 -1.51
N PRO A 36 -7.94 -8.10 -2.66
CA PRO A 36 -8.81 -8.07 -3.83
C PRO A 36 -10.12 -8.86 -3.65
N HIS A 37 -10.16 -9.73 -2.63
CA HIS A 37 -11.32 -10.55 -2.31
C HIS A 37 -12.15 -9.96 -1.17
N ALA A 38 -11.60 -9.00 -0.43
CA ALA A 38 -12.23 -8.39 0.73
C ALA A 38 -13.24 -7.28 0.31
N PRO A 39 -14.41 -7.18 0.97
CA PRO A 39 -14.94 -8.11 1.97
C PRO A 39 -15.58 -9.35 1.34
N MET A 40 -15.52 -10.48 2.06
CA MET A 40 -16.15 -11.73 1.63
C MET A 40 -17.38 -12.07 2.45
N ALA A 41 -18.53 -12.27 1.79
CA ALA A 41 -19.78 -12.69 2.45
C ALA A 41 -19.65 -14.03 3.18
N SER A 42 -18.75 -14.93 2.73
CA SER A 42 -18.47 -16.21 3.38
C SER A 42 -17.63 -16.11 4.65
N HIS A 43 -16.95 -14.97 4.88
CA HIS A 43 -16.07 -14.75 6.02
C HIS A 43 -16.46 -13.49 6.82
N PRO A 44 -17.68 -13.43 7.41
CA PRO A 44 -18.17 -12.20 8.06
C PRO A 44 -17.78 -12.09 9.54
N VAL A 45 -16.85 -12.92 10.01
CA VAL A 45 -16.49 -13.05 11.42
C VAL A 45 -15.02 -12.73 11.60
N LEU A 46 -14.72 -11.76 12.46
CA LEU A 46 -13.38 -11.47 12.95
C LEU A 46 -13.11 -12.31 14.21
N TRP A 47 -12.02 -13.07 14.17
CA TRP A 47 -11.44 -13.68 15.36
C TRP A 47 -10.21 -12.87 15.78
N ARG A 48 -10.16 -12.45 17.04
CA ARG A 48 -9.01 -11.77 17.64
C ARG A 48 -8.44 -12.64 18.75
N LEU A 49 -7.16 -12.97 18.61
CA LEU A 49 -6.37 -13.60 19.65
C LEU A 49 -5.41 -12.55 20.20
N THR A 50 -5.40 -12.36 21.52
CA THR A 50 -4.54 -11.40 22.21
C THR A 50 -3.65 -12.17 23.17
N LEU A 51 -2.34 -11.98 23.04
CA LEU A 51 -1.34 -12.63 23.88
C LEU A 51 -0.56 -11.52 24.60
N PRO A 52 -0.66 -11.40 25.94
CA PRO A 52 0.15 -10.45 26.68
C PRO A 52 1.63 -10.86 26.61
N LEU A 53 2.50 -9.90 26.32
CA LEU A 53 3.95 -10.10 26.43
C LEU A 53 4.33 -10.26 27.90
N LYS A 54 5.32 -11.11 28.18
CA LYS A 54 5.75 -11.37 29.57
C LYS A 54 6.51 -10.19 30.12
N ASN A 55 7.47 -9.71 29.34
CA ASN A 55 8.38 -8.63 29.69
C ASN A 55 8.55 -7.73 28.45
N PRO A 56 7.52 -6.93 28.10
CA PRO A 56 7.67 -5.99 26.99
C PRO A 56 8.83 -5.04 27.28
N MET A 57 9.59 -4.70 26.23
CA MET A 57 10.61 -3.67 26.30
C MET A 57 9.98 -2.33 26.71
N SER A 58 10.79 -1.35 27.11
CA SER A 58 10.30 -0.02 27.50
C SER A 58 9.51 0.72 26.41
N ASN A 59 9.68 0.32 25.15
CA ASN A 59 8.91 0.82 23.99
C ASN A 59 7.62 0.03 23.71
N GLY A 60 7.30 -0.99 24.52
CA GLY A 60 6.12 -1.84 24.38
C GLY A 60 6.27 -3.01 23.40
N LEU A 61 7.42 -3.15 22.72
CA LEU A 61 7.67 -4.24 21.77
C LEU A 61 8.30 -5.47 22.46
N ARG A 62 8.21 -6.62 21.78
CA ARG A 62 8.84 -7.88 22.20
C ARG A 62 10.35 -7.86 21.99
N ASP A 63 11.10 -8.40 22.95
CA ASP A 63 12.53 -8.69 22.84
C ASP A 63 12.77 -10.08 22.20
N SER A 64 13.93 -10.31 21.59
CA SER A 64 14.30 -11.59 20.96
C SER A 64 14.33 -12.76 21.94
N ASP A 65 14.54 -12.49 23.24
CA ASP A 65 14.67 -13.48 24.30
C ASP A 65 13.33 -13.88 24.96
N GLU A 66 12.19 -13.34 24.51
CA GLU A 66 10.88 -13.79 24.99
C GLU A 66 10.56 -15.21 24.45
N ALA A 67 11.05 -16.23 25.15
CA ALA A 67 10.67 -17.62 24.94
C ALA A 67 9.30 -17.93 25.59
N ASP A 68 8.41 -18.45 24.73
CA ASP A 68 7.00 -18.84 24.94
C ASP A 68 6.10 -17.84 25.70
N PRO A 69 5.03 -17.28 25.10
CA PRO A 69 4.09 -16.42 25.83
C PRO A 69 3.43 -17.15 27.02
N VAL A 70 3.08 -16.43 28.10
CA VAL A 70 2.15 -16.98 29.10
C VAL A 70 0.80 -17.19 28.42
N PHE A 71 0.19 -18.37 28.61
CA PHE A 71 -1.06 -18.78 27.97
C PHE A 71 -2.33 -18.03 28.47
N ASP A 72 -2.22 -16.79 28.92
CA ASP A 72 -3.42 -15.96 29.13
C ASP A 72 -3.89 -15.41 27.78
N VAL A 73 -4.52 -16.30 26.99
CA VAL A 73 -4.97 -15.99 25.64
C VAL A 73 -6.35 -15.35 25.71
N GLY A 74 -6.40 -14.05 25.43
CA GLY A 74 -7.66 -13.36 25.17
C GLY A 74 -8.23 -13.80 23.83
N VAL A 75 -9.44 -14.35 23.81
CA VAL A 75 -10.13 -14.72 22.57
C VAL A 75 -11.41 -13.89 22.45
N ALA A 76 -11.55 -13.17 21.35
CA ALA A 76 -12.76 -12.45 21.00
C ALA A 76 -13.26 -12.87 19.61
N ARG A 77 -14.58 -12.99 19.49
CA ARG A 77 -15.27 -13.25 18.23
C ARG A 77 -16.29 -12.16 18.00
N THR A 78 -16.12 -11.43 16.90
CA THR A 78 -17.00 -10.32 16.54
C THR A 78 -17.48 -10.49 15.11
N ARG A 79 -18.68 -9.99 14.80
CA ARG A 79 -19.16 -9.92 13.42
C ARG A 79 -18.52 -8.69 12.76
N ASP A 80 -17.81 -8.90 11.66
CA ASP A 80 -17.19 -7.85 10.84
C ASP A 80 -17.39 -8.18 9.35
N PRO A 81 -18.64 -8.12 8.85
CA PRO A 81 -18.96 -8.49 7.47
C PRO A 81 -18.29 -7.56 6.45
N GLY A 82 -17.90 -6.35 6.86
CA GLY A 82 -17.21 -5.38 6.02
C GLY A 82 -15.70 -5.49 6.04
N TRP A 83 -15.13 -6.43 6.81
CA TRP A 83 -13.67 -6.57 6.98
C TRP A 83 -13.02 -5.25 7.42
N THR A 84 -13.70 -4.51 8.29
CA THR A 84 -13.31 -3.19 8.77
C THR A 84 -11.94 -3.23 9.43
N GLU A 85 -11.67 -4.25 10.25
CA GLU A 85 -10.38 -4.35 10.92
C GLU A 85 -9.25 -4.62 9.93
N TYR A 86 -9.48 -5.50 8.95
CA TYR A 86 -8.49 -5.77 7.91
C TYR A 86 -8.27 -4.53 7.04
N LEU A 87 -9.32 -3.95 6.45
CA LEU A 87 -9.23 -2.90 5.43
C LEU A 87 -8.92 -1.51 5.98
N ARG A 88 -9.42 -1.16 7.17
CA ARG A 88 -9.31 0.19 7.73
C ARG A 88 -8.34 0.30 8.89
N THR A 89 -8.16 -0.78 9.64
CA THR A 89 -7.23 -0.79 10.77
C THR A 89 -5.88 -1.31 10.34
N LEU A 90 -5.79 -2.53 9.81
CA LEU A 90 -4.53 -3.26 9.62
C LEU A 90 -3.95 -3.17 8.19
N PHE A 91 -4.73 -2.73 7.21
CA PHE A 91 -4.19 -2.53 5.87
C PHE A 91 -3.27 -1.30 5.88
N PRO A 92 -2.09 -1.34 5.24
CA PRO A 92 -1.24 -0.17 5.14
C PRO A 92 -1.98 0.97 4.45
N SER A 93 -1.71 2.22 4.84
CA SER A 93 -2.18 3.36 4.06
C SER A 93 -1.62 3.32 2.64
N ALA A 94 -2.25 4.02 1.69
CA ALA A 94 -1.75 4.07 0.32
C ALA A 94 -0.29 4.54 0.27
N LEU A 95 0.08 5.53 1.10
CA LEU A 95 1.46 5.99 1.23
C LEU A 95 2.41 4.90 1.76
N GLN A 96 2.04 4.19 2.84
CA GLN A 96 2.86 3.11 3.38
C GLN A 96 3.06 1.97 2.38
N TYR A 97 1.99 1.63 1.65
CA TYR A 97 2.05 0.65 0.57
C TYR A 97 2.96 1.14 -0.56
N GLN A 98 2.82 2.40 -0.97
CA GLN A 98 3.61 2.99 -2.05
C GLN A 98 5.10 3.10 -1.68
N SER A 99 5.46 3.52 -0.47
CA SER A 99 6.86 3.55 -0.01
C SER A 99 7.49 2.15 0.00
N ARG A 100 6.70 1.09 0.25
CA ARG A 100 7.18 -0.29 0.09
C ARG A 100 7.46 -0.64 -1.38
N MET A 101 6.54 -0.31 -2.28
CA MET A 101 6.71 -0.55 -3.72
C MET A 101 7.90 0.24 -4.29
N ASN A 102 8.08 1.47 -3.81
CA ASN A 102 9.23 2.32 -4.13
C ASN A 102 10.53 1.63 -3.74
N ARG A 103 10.68 1.17 -2.48
CA ARG A 103 11.88 0.46 -2.03
C ARG A 103 12.20 -0.78 -2.87
N GLN A 104 11.19 -1.60 -3.20
CA GLN A 104 11.38 -2.78 -4.04
C GLN A 104 11.82 -2.41 -5.47
N ARG A 105 11.20 -1.39 -6.06
CA ARG A 105 11.54 -0.92 -7.41
C ARG A 105 12.93 -0.31 -7.47
N VAL A 106 13.30 0.53 -6.52
CA VAL A 106 14.63 1.15 -6.41
C VAL A 106 15.71 0.09 -6.18
N ALA A 107 15.43 -0.93 -5.35
CA ALA A 107 16.34 -2.06 -5.17
C ALA A 107 16.59 -2.81 -6.49
N LEU A 108 15.52 -3.07 -7.27
CA LEU A 108 15.66 -3.71 -8.58
C LEU A 108 16.48 -2.87 -9.56
N LEU A 109 16.16 -1.57 -9.68
CA LEU A 109 16.93 -0.64 -10.53
C LEU A 109 18.42 -0.63 -10.14
N ARG A 110 18.71 -0.59 -8.84
CA ARG A 110 20.09 -0.68 -8.34
C ARG A 110 20.78 -1.98 -8.74
N THR A 111 20.08 -3.12 -8.67
CA THR A 111 20.65 -4.41 -9.10
C THR A 111 20.88 -4.48 -10.61
N GLU A 112 20.12 -3.72 -11.40
CA GLU A 112 20.26 -3.61 -12.85
C GLU A 112 21.34 -2.59 -13.27
N GLY A 113 22.02 -1.95 -12.31
CA GLY A 113 23.10 -0.99 -12.58
C GLY A 113 22.62 0.42 -12.90
N ASP A 114 21.39 0.75 -12.51
CA ASP A 114 20.78 2.04 -12.79
C ASP A 114 21.43 3.22 -12.04
N LEU A 115 21.56 4.35 -12.72
CA LEU A 115 22.06 5.62 -12.20
C LEU A 115 20.96 6.41 -11.47
N LEU A 116 20.54 5.95 -10.30
CA LEU A 116 19.35 6.45 -9.56
C LEU A 116 19.30 7.99 -9.39
N GLU A 117 20.44 8.65 -9.24
CA GLU A 117 20.56 10.10 -9.03
C GLU A 117 20.49 10.93 -10.32
N VAL A 118 20.45 10.28 -11.49
CA VAL A 118 20.29 10.98 -12.78
C VAL A 118 18.82 11.21 -13.05
N ALA A 119 18.44 12.49 -13.10
CA ALA A 119 17.09 12.93 -13.37
C ALA A 119 16.64 12.46 -14.78
N ARG A 120 15.44 11.90 -14.84
CA ARG A 120 14.88 11.31 -16.06
C ARG A 120 13.37 11.41 -16.04
N ARG A 121 12.76 11.16 -17.20
CA ARG A 121 11.30 11.05 -17.29
C ARG A 121 10.81 9.84 -16.47
N VAL A 122 9.99 10.12 -15.47
CA VAL A 122 9.28 9.14 -14.65
C VAL A 122 7.80 9.20 -15.01
N GLU A 123 7.26 8.07 -15.48
CA GLU A 123 5.85 7.90 -15.81
C GLU A 123 5.07 7.52 -14.55
N HIS A 124 3.86 8.05 -14.42
CA HIS A 124 2.95 7.84 -13.31
C HIS A 124 1.56 7.49 -13.82
N ARG A 125 0.82 6.71 -13.02
CA ARG A 125 -0.55 6.33 -13.35
C ARG A 125 -1.46 6.42 -12.15
N ALA A 126 -2.63 6.99 -12.36
CA ALA A 126 -3.73 6.99 -11.39
C ALA A 126 -5.05 6.57 -12.07
N HIS A 127 -5.98 6.08 -11.25
CA HIS A 127 -7.32 5.68 -11.67
C HIS A 127 -8.39 6.45 -10.91
N PHE A 128 -9.45 6.82 -11.61
CA PHE A 128 -10.57 7.58 -11.05
C PHE A 128 -11.92 6.94 -11.40
N PRO A 129 -12.90 7.00 -10.48
CA PRO A 129 -14.25 6.51 -10.76
C PRO A 129 -14.99 7.37 -11.77
N TRP A 130 -14.67 8.67 -11.92
CA TRP A 130 -15.30 9.56 -12.91
C TRP A 130 -14.32 10.54 -13.56
N GLU A 131 -14.63 10.98 -14.79
CA GLU A 131 -13.79 11.87 -15.60
C GLU A 131 -13.58 13.26 -14.96
N HIS A 132 -14.60 13.80 -14.29
CA HIS A 132 -14.47 15.11 -13.64
C HIS A 132 -13.42 15.10 -12.52
N GLN A 133 -13.34 14.03 -11.73
CA GLN A 133 -12.31 13.87 -10.69
C GLN A 133 -10.91 13.79 -11.28
N ALA A 134 -10.75 13.06 -12.40
CA ALA A 134 -9.49 12.99 -13.10
C ALA A 134 -9.05 14.37 -13.60
N LYS A 135 -9.98 15.17 -14.12
CA LYS A 135 -9.71 16.56 -14.56
C LYS A 135 -9.36 17.50 -13.42
N ASP A 136 -10.01 17.38 -12.28
CA ASP A 136 -9.68 18.17 -11.10
C ASP A 136 -8.28 17.84 -10.59
N ALA A 137 -7.95 16.54 -10.50
CA ALA A 137 -6.60 16.08 -10.15
C ALA A 137 -5.55 16.52 -11.18
N GLU A 138 -5.88 16.47 -12.48
CA GLU A 138 -5.02 16.92 -13.58
C GLU A 138 -4.59 18.39 -13.42
N ALA A 139 -5.51 19.27 -13.01
CA ALA A 139 -5.19 20.66 -12.75
C ALA A 139 -4.13 20.81 -11.64
N ARG A 140 -4.30 20.08 -10.54
CA ARG A 140 -3.38 20.11 -9.39
C ARG A 140 -2.01 19.51 -9.72
N LEU A 141 -1.99 18.40 -10.47
CA LEU A 141 -0.75 17.78 -10.93
C LEU A 141 0.03 18.72 -11.86
N ARG A 142 -0.66 19.43 -12.76
CA ARG A 142 -0.02 20.44 -13.62
C ARG A 142 0.62 21.57 -12.81
N ASP A 143 -0.04 22.04 -11.74
CA ASP A 143 0.52 23.08 -10.86
C ASP A 143 1.82 22.62 -10.16
N LEU A 144 2.01 21.31 -9.96
CA LEU A 144 3.23 20.71 -9.41
C LEU A 144 4.28 20.34 -10.47
N GLY A 145 4.09 20.77 -11.72
CA GLY A 145 5.04 20.55 -12.80
C GLY A 145 5.00 19.15 -13.42
N PHE A 146 3.94 18.38 -13.20
CA PHE A 146 3.70 17.18 -14.00
C PHE A 146 3.21 17.55 -15.40
N GLU A 147 3.63 16.77 -16.39
CA GLU A 147 3.42 17.00 -17.80
C GLU A 147 2.78 15.78 -18.49
N GLY A 148 2.40 15.96 -19.76
CA GLY A 148 1.87 14.87 -20.61
C GLY A 148 0.64 14.18 -20.03
N LEU A 149 -0.21 14.93 -19.33
CA LEU A 149 -1.39 14.40 -18.68
C LEU A 149 -2.40 13.92 -19.73
N GLN A 150 -2.73 12.62 -19.66
CA GLN A 150 -3.61 11.95 -20.61
C GLN A 150 -4.67 11.17 -19.84
N CYS A 151 -5.91 11.65 -19.89
CA CYS A 151 -7.07 10.95 -19.35
C CYS A 151 -7.67 10.03 -20.42
N GLN A 152 -7.70 8.72 -20.15
CA GLN A 152 -8.34 7.72 -20.99
C GLN A 152 -9.54 7.10 -20.27
N LEU A 153 -10.70 7.08 -20.93
CA LEU A 153 -11.88 6.37 -20.43
C LEU A 153 -11.65 4.85 -20.50
N LEU A 154 -11.90 4.16 -19.40
CA LEU A 154 -11.84 2.70 -19.31
C LEU A 154 -13.26 2.14 -19.33
N ALA A 155 -13.50 1.13 -20.17
CA ALA A 155 -14.79 0.43 -20.25
C ALA A 155 -14.89 -0.72 -19.21
N VAL A 156 -14.49 -0.46 -17.95
CA VAL A 156 -14.52 -1.46 -16.86
C VAL A 156 -15.41 -0.98 -15.72
N PRO A 157 -16.20 -1.87 -15.08
CA PRO A 157 -17.04 -1.48 -13.95
C PRO A 157 -16.20 -0.94 -12.77
N GLY A 158 -16.56 0.24 -12.24
CA GLY A 158 -15.96 0.81 -11.03
C GLY A 158 -14.77 1.76 -11.23
N LEU A 159 -14.03 1.65 -12.35
CA LEU A 159 -12.96 2.58 -12.73
C LEU A 159 -13.22 3.08 -14.14
N MET A 160 -13.64 4.33 -14.26
CA MET A 160 -14.03 4.89 -15.57
C MET A 160 -12.90 5.65 -16.23
N CYS A 161 -11.86 6.06 -15.50
CA CYS A 161 -10.79 6.90 -16.03
C CYS A 161 -9.41 6.43 -15.56
N ARG A 162 -8.45 6.41 -16.48
CA ARG A 162 -7.03 6.29 -16.22
C ARG A 162 -6.37 7.62 -16.57
N LEU A 163 -5.57 8.16 -15.66
CA LEU A 163 -4.75 9.33 -15.89
C LEU A 163 -3.29 8.90 -15.93
N ASP A 164 -2.67 8.99 -17.09
CA ASP A 164 -1.22 8.81 -17.26
C ASP A 164 -0.57 10.21 -17.31
N PHE A 165 0.56 10.39 -16.62
CA PHE A 165 1.27 11.66 -16.55
C PHE A 165 2.74 11.41 -16.20
N HIS A 166 3.62 12.40 -16.37
CA HIS A 166 5.04 12.22 -16.09
C HIS A 166 5.68 13.48 -15.54
N ARG A 167 6.85 13.34 -14.90
CA ARG A 167 7.73 14.46 -14.55
C ARG A 167 9.18 14.01 -14.68
N VAL A 168 10.09 14.96 -14.85
CA VAL A 168 11.53 14.68 -14.79
C VAL A 168 11.97 14.71 -13.34
N ASP A 169 12.37 13.56 -12.81
CA ASP A 169 12.77 13.37 -11.41
C ASP A 169 13.94 12.39 -11.32
N THR A 170 14.68 12.43 -10.20
CA THR A 170 15.57 11.33 -9.80
C THR A 170 14.75 10.17 -9.25
N VAL A 171 15.33 8.97 -9.24
CA VAL A 171 14.66 7.75 -8.77
C VAL A 171 15.37 7.14 -7.56
N ASP A 172 16.12 7.96 -6.81
CA ASP A 172 16.59 7.59 -5.48
C ASP A 172 15.42 7.46 -4.50
N GLU A 173 15.62 6.68 -3.44
CA GLU A 173 14.57 6.29 -2.48
C GLU A 173 13.85 7.49 -1.85
N ALA A 174 14.59 8.53 -1.47
CA ALA A 174 14.01 9.70 -0.84
C ALA A 174 13.15 10.50 -1.84
N ARG A 175 13.62 10.66 -3.09
CA ARG A 175 12.85 11.39 -4.10
C ARG A 175 11.56 10.66 -4.46
N VAL A 176 11.61 9.35 -4.74
CA VAL A 176 10.40 8.62 -5.16
C VAL A 176 9.33 8.55 -4.08
N ASP A 177 9.72 8.52 -2.81
CA ASP A 177 8.79 8.61 -1.68
C ASP A 177 8.13 9.99 -1.61
N ALA A 178 8.92 11.07 -1.68
CA ALA A 178 8.38 12.43 -1.69
C ALA A 178 7.43 12.69 -2.87
N VAL A 179 7.81 12.27 -4.09
CA VAL A 179 6.94 12.39 -5.27
C VAL A 179 5.66 11.57 -5.11
N SER A 180 5.75 10.37 -4.53
CA SER A 180 4.59 9.52 -4.30
C SER A 180 3.62 10.13 -3.30
N GLU A 181 4.12 10.78 -2.24
CA GLU A 181 3.32 11.53 -1.26
C GLU A 181 2.61 12.71 -1.93
N GLU A 182 3.33 13.54 -2.70
CA GLU A 182 2.75 14.65 -3.49
C GLU A 182 1.58 14.19 -4.39
N ILE A 183 1.76 13.05 -5.07
CA ILE A 183 0.75 12.50 -5.97
C ILE A 183 -0.44 11.94 -5.17
N LEU A 184 -0.18 11.18 -4.11
CA LEU A 184 -1.22 10.56 -3.30
C LEU A 184 -2.13 11.60 -2.64
N ASP A 185 -1.55 12.70 -2.12
CA ASP A 185 -2.31 13.82 -1.54
C ASP A 185 -3.34 14.38 -2.52
N ILE A 186 -2.99 14.48 -3.81
CA ILE A 186 -3.91 14.94 -4.86
C ILE A 186 -4.90 13.84 -5.22
N VAL A 187 -4.40 12.64 -5.53
CA VAL A 187 -5.21 11.55 -6.08
C VAL A 187 -6.28 11.12 -5.08
N GLU A 188 -5.93 10.94 -3.80
CA GLU A 188 -6.88 10.55 -2.76
C GLU A 188 -7.90 11.65 -2.46
N ALA A 189 -7.49 12.93 -2.47
CA ALA A 189 -8.42 14.05 -2.28
C ALA A 189 -9.52 14.11 -3.34
N HIS A 190 -9.26 13.58 -4.54
CA HIS A 190 -10.24 13.46 -5.62
C HIS A 190 -10.86 12.06 -5.75
N GLY A 191 -10.65 11.17 -4.75
CA GLY A 191 -11.23 9.84 -4.70
C GLY A 191 -10.67 8.86 -5.73
N GLY A 192 -9.46 9.13 -6.24
CA GLY A 192 -8.72 8.22 -7.10
C GLY A 192 -7.82 7.25 -6.34
N THR A 193 -7.19 6.35 -7.09
CA THR A 193 -6.17 5.43 -6.60
C THR A 193 -4.90 5.58 -7.43
N TYR A 194 -3.75 5.71 -6.77
CA TYR A 194 -2.46 5.76 -7.44
C TYR A 194 -1.96 4.33 -7.71
N ASP A 195 -1.64 4.01 -8.96
CA ASP A 195 -1.17 2.68 -9.41
C ASP A 195 0.35 2.54 -9.26
N GLY A 196 1.07 3.67 -9.23
CA GLY A 196 2.51 3.73 -9.07
C GLY A 196 3.21 4.41 -10.24
N TRP A 197 4.50 4.12 -10.37
CA TRP A 197 5.39 4.77 -11.33
C TRP A 197 6.31 3.78 -12.04
N GLY A 198 6.89 4.23 -13.15
CA GLY A 198 7.91 3.52 -13.89
C GLY A 198 8.84 4.47 -14.62
N CYS A 199 10.05 4.00 -14.95
CA CYS A 199 11.02 4.76 -15.72
C CYS A 199 11.83 3.82 -16.62
N LEU A 200 12.53 4.41 -17.59
CA LEU A 200 13.56 3.72 -18.34
C LEU A 200 14.83 3.56 -17.48
N LEU A 201 15.53 2.45 -17.71
CA LEU A 201 16.84 2.18 -17.12
C LEU A 201 17.87 3.13 -17.74
N LEU A 202 18.68 3.77 -16.90
CA LEU A 202 19.83 4.58 -17.30
C LEU A 202 21.08 3.96 -16.69
N THR A 203 21.94 3.38 -17.52
CA THR A 203 23.24 2.84 -17.11
C THR A 203 24.36 3.67 -17.74
N GLU A 204 25.57 3.58 -17.19
CA GLU A 204 26.75 4.08 -17.91
C GLU A 204 26.87 3.35 -19.26
N HIS A 205 27.24 4.07 -20.32
CA HIS A 205 27.54 3.44 -21.60
C HIS A 205 28.79 2.54 -21.44
N PRO A 206 28.78 1.31 -21.98
CA PRO A 206 29.97 0.46 -22.00
C PRO A 206 31.09 1.04 -22.87
#